data_AF-A0A929RF07-F1
#
_entry.id   AF-A0A929RF07-F1
#
_cell.length_a   1.000
_cell.length_b   1.000
_cell.length_c   1.000
_cell.angle_alpha   90.00
_cell.angle_beta   90.00
_cell.angle_gamma   90.00
#
_symmetry.space_group_name_H-M   'P 1'
#
loop_
_entity.id
_entity.type
_entity.pdbx_description
1 polymer ?
#
loop_
_entity_poly.entity_id
_entity_poly.type
_entity_poly.pdbx_seq_one_letter_code
_entity_poly.pdbx_strand_id
1 'polypeptide(L)'
;MRCFLRRPRCVWGRDVDMLTLRVVDPVGRGFLRPGPEPSSRPRELVVRPVRGEEHRALDAVRRADGHWLRPWEATLPPDTLEHIPTFSQYMRRAERDHREGTGLIFGVQIDGRFVGQFTVSNVHWGAMSSGMLGYWIVSDWAGRGLGSLVAALVLDLVVGELGLHRVEVCVRPENERSLGLCRGLGLVEEGLRPRFMHIAGEWADHVAFFIDAESLPEGGLVQRRWGRSAIG
;
A
#
# COMPACT_ATOMS: atom_id res chain seq x y z
N MET A 1 -16.78 -27.64 -29.13
CA MET A 1 -15.87 -27.28 -28.01
C MET A 1 -15.73 -25.77 -27.95
N ARG A 2 -16.40 -25.10 -27.00
CA ARG A 2 -16.20 -23.65 -26.79
C ARG A 2 -14.92 -23.48 -25.99
N CYS A 3 -13.88 -22.96 -26.65
CA CYS A 3 -12.65 -22.54 -26.01
C CYS A 3 -12.97 -21.37 -25.08
N PHE A 4 -13.07 -21.62 -23.78
CA PHE A 4 -13.08 -20.56 -22.76
C PHE A 4 -11.68 -19.98 -22.69
N LEU A 5 -11.36 -19.04 -23.58
CA LEU A 5 -10.24 -18.13 -23.38
C LEU A 5 -10.56 -17.32 -22.11
N ARG A 6 -10.01 -17.77 -20.97
CA ARG A 6 -9.97 -16.96 -19.74
C ARG A 6 -9.40 -15.62 -20.17
N ARG A 7 -10.19 -14.54 -20.07
CA ARG A 7 -9.65 -13.19 -20.23
C ARG A 7 -8.40 -13.08 -19.34
N PRO A 8 -7.28 -12.56 -19.86
CA PRO A 8 -6.09 -12.39 -19.04
C PRO A 8 -6.47 -11.59 -17.80
N ARG A 9 -5.88 -12.00 -16.68
CA ARG A 9 -6.22 -11.54 -15.34
C ARG A 9 -5.65 -10.14 -15.11
N CYS A 10 -5.93 -9.20 -16.00
CA CYS A 10 -5.21 -7.94 -16.05
C CYS A 10 -5.63 -6.96 -14.96
N VAL A 11 -4.63 -6.26 -14.41
CA VAL A 11 -4.76 -5.07 -13.57
C VAL A 11 -3.83 -4.01 -14.17
N TRP A 12 -4.34 -2.81 -14.41
CA TRP A 12 -3.63 -1.75 -15.15
C TRP A 12 -3.12 -2.22 -16.53
N GLY A 13 -3.90 -3.06 -17.22
CA GLY A 13 -3.52 -3.63 -18.52
C GLY A 13 -2.37 -4.64 -18.48
N ARG A 14 -1.86 -5.00 -17.30
CA ARG A 14 -0.73 -5.92 -17.09
C ARG A 14 -1.18 -7.20 -16.42
N ASP A 15 -0.42 -8.28 -16.60
CA ASP A 15 -0.70 -9.52 -15.87
C ASP A 15 -0.49 -9.31 -14.35
N VAL A 16 -1.36 -9.90 -13.53
CA VAL A 16 -1.26 -9.81 -12.06
C VAL A 16 0.04 -10.40 -11.53
N ASP A 17 0.60 -11.41 -12.21
CA ASP A 17 1.87 -11.99 -11.81
C ASP A 17 3.02 -10.97 -11.94
N MET A 18 2.95 -10.04 -12.90
CA MET A 18 3.91 -8.94 -13.01
C MET A 18 3.77 -7.91 -11.88
N LEU A 19 2.61 -7.86 -11.23
CA LEU A 19 2.35 -6.96 -10.10
C LEU A 19 2.49 -7.68 -8.76
N THR A 20 2.94 -8.93 -8.75
CA THR A 20 3.09 -9.74 -7.54
C THR A 20 4.54 -9.74 -7.09
N LEU A 21 4.81 -9.04 -5.99
CA LEU A 21 6.13 -8.91 -5.40
C LEU A 21 6.30 -9.98 -4.32
N ARG A 22 7.38 -10.76 -4.40
CA ARG A 22 7.69 -11.84 -3.46
C ARG A 22 9.06 -11.63 -2.84
N VAL A 23 9.13 -11.74 -1.51
CA VAL A 23 10.38 -11.73 -0.76
C VAL A 23 10.44 -13.00 0.08
N VAL A 24 11.33 -13.91 -0.31
CA VAL A 24 11.62 -15.12 0.45
C VAL A 24 12.55 -14.77 1.60
N ASP A 25 12.22 -15.26 2.79
CA ASP A 25 12.91 -15.05 4.06
C ASP A 25 13.22 -13.59 4.40
N PRO A 26 12.22 -12.70 4.46
CA PRO A 26 12.48 -11.29 4.70
C PRO A 26 13.10 -11.03 6.08
N VAL A 27 12.92 -11.95 7.04
CA VAL A 27 13.54 -11.87 8.38
C VAL A 27 14.99 -12.35 8.32
N GLY A 28 15.27 -13.55 7.79
CA GLY A 28 16.64 -14.07 7.69
C GLY A 28 17.55 -13.23 6.78
N ARG A 29 16.97 -12.57 5.77
CA ARG A 29 17.68 -11.63 4.89
C ARG A 29 17.88 -10.23 5.49
N GLY A 30 17.34 -9.98 6.69
CA GLY A 30 17.53 -8.75 7.45
C GLY A 30 16.65 -7.57 7.01
N PHE A 31 15.60 -7.81 6.22
CA PHE A 31 14.65 -6.76 5.86
C PHE A 31 13.67 -6.46 6.99
N LEU A 32 13.23 -7.50 7.70
CA LEU A 32 12.24 -7.43 8.77
C LEU A 32 12.83 -7.92 10.09
N ARG A 33 12.36 -7.32 11.18
CA ARG A 33 12.53 -7.92 12.51
C ARG A 33 11.60 -9.15 12.64
N PRO A 34 11.97 -10.16 13.44
CA PRO A 34 11.14 -11.35 13.65
C PRO A 34 9.71 -10.98 14.04
N GLY A 35 8.70 -11.76 13.61
CA GLY A 35 7.29 -11.57 13.95
C GLY A 35 6.93 -12.02 15.38
N PRO A 36 5.63 -11.99 15.76
CA PRO A 36 5.19 -12.44 17.09
C PRO A 36 5.41 -13.94 17.29
N GLU A 37 5.21 -14.73 16.24
CA GLU A 37 5.45 -16.17 16.25
C GLU A 37 6.87 -16.49 15.76
N PRO A 38 7.72 -17.16 16.54
CA PRO A 38 8.98 -17.68 16.05
C PRO A 38 8.72 -18.74 14.98
N SER A 39 9.42 -18.66 13.84
CA SER A 39 9.33 -19.64 12.76
C SER A 39 10.68 -20.32 12.59
N SER A 40 10.67 -21.65 12.51
CA SER A 40 11.86 -22.44 12.13
C SER A 40 12.07 -22.51 10.62
N ARG A 41 11.11 -22.01 9.83
CA ARG A 41 11.18 -21.94 8.37
C ARG A 41 11.31 -20.50 7.89
N PRO A 42 12.00 -20.27 6.76
CA PRO A 42 11.92 -19.02 6.01
C PRO A 42 10.47 -18.55 5.85
N ARG A 43 10.19 -17.30 6.23
CA ARG A 43 8.88 -16.68 5.99
C ARG A 43 8.77 -16.24 4.53
N GLU A 44 7.58 -16.23 3.96
CA GLU A 44 7.32 -15.66 2.65
C GLU A 44 6.48 -14.38 2.78
N LEU A 45 7.00 -13.25 2.28
CA LEU A 45 6.24 -12.03 2.08
C LEU A 45 5.74 -11.98 0.64
N VAL A 46 4.43 -11.81 0.48
CA VAL A 46 3.77 -11.61 -0.82
C VAL A 46 2.97 -10.31 -0.80
N VAL A 47 3.23 -9.43 -1.77
CA VAL A 47 2.48 -8.19 -2.00
C VAL A 47 1.88 -8.27 -3.39
N ARG A 48 0.56 -8.28 -3.52
CA ARG A 48 -0.09 -8.45 -4.83
C ARG A 48 -1.47 -7.81 -4.90
N PRO A 49 -1.98 -7.51 -6.11
CA PRO A 49 -3.33 -7.00 -6.29
C PRO A 49 -4.38 -7.90 -5.61
N VAL A 50 -5.26 -7.28 -4.81
CA VAL A 50 -6.40 -7.95 -4.14
C VAL A 50 -7.55 -8.06 -5.12
N ARG A 51 -8.15 -9.26 -5.23
CA ARG A 51 -9.21 -9.48 -6.22
C ARG A 51 -10.41 -10.24 -5.66
N GLY A 52 -11.59 -9.89 -6.15
CA GLY A 52 -12.83 -10.62 -5.86
C GLY A 52 -13.06 -10.81 -4.36
N GLU A 53 -13.32 -12.04 -3.92
CA GLU A 53 -13.62 -12.36 -2.52
C GLU A 53 -12.45 -12.11 -1.55
N GLU A 54 -11.23 -11.90 -2.04
CA GLU A 54 -10.10 -11.56 -1.18
C GLU A 54 -10.26 -10.20 -0.50
N HIS A 55 -11.01 -9.28 -1.13
CA HIS A 55 -11.40 -8.02 -0.49
C HIS A 55 -12.13 -8.27 0.83
N ARG A 56 -12.90 -9.36 0.93
CA ARG A 56 -13.69 -9.69 2.14
C ARG A 56 -12.79 -10.24 3.24
N ALA A 57 -11.84 -11.09 2.87
CA ALA A 57 -10.84 -11.62 3.79
C ALA A 57 -9.95 -10.50 4.36
N LEU A 58 -9.50 -9.59 3.50
CA LEU A 58 -8.66 -8.46 3.91
C LEU A 58 -9.41 -7.47 4.82
N ASP A 59 -10.66 -7.15 4.48
CA ASP A 59 -11.50 -6.27 5.29
C ASP A 59 -11.90 -6.90 6.65
N ALA A 60 -12.01 -8.23 6.72
CA ALA A 60 -12.18 -8.95 7.98
C ALA A 60 -10.94 -8.80 8.89
N VAL A 61 -9.72 -8.89 8.34
CA VAL A 61 -8.47 -8.64 9.09
C VAL A 61 -8.42 -7.20 9.59
N ARG A 62 -8.72 -6.23 8.73
CA ARG A 62 -8.77 -4.81 9.11
C ARG A 62 -9.72 -4.56 10.29
N ARG A 63 -10.94 -5.12 10.22
CA ARG A 63 -11.93 -4.97 11.28
C ARG A 63 -11.51 -5.62 12.59
N ALA A 64 -10.88 -6.80 12.54
CA ALA A 64 -10.42 -7.52 13.73
C ALA A 64 -9.39 -6.69 14.51
N ASP A 65 -8.56 -5.92 13.81
CA ASP A 65 -7.55 -5.05 14.40
C ASP A 65 -8.02 -3.58 14.54
N GLY A 66 -9.34 -3.35 14.59
CA GLY A 66 -9.93 -2.02 14.62
C GLY A 66 -9.49 -1.16 15.80
N HIS A 67 -9.13 -1.76 16.95
CA HIS A 67 -8.61 -1.02 18.10
C HIS A 67 -7.29 -0.29 17.78
N TRP A 68 -6.49 -0.83 16.86
CA TRP A 68 -5.23 -0.28 16.39
C TRP A 68 -5.42 0.68 15.21
N LEU A 69 -6.35 0.37 14.30
CA LEU A 69 -6.49 1.07 13.03
C LEU A 69 -7.44 2.28 13.07
N ARG A 70 -8.54 2.22 13.83
CA ARG A 70 -9.58 3.26 13.86
C ARG A 70 -9.07 4.70 14.05
N PRO A 71 -8.05 4.98 14.89
CA PRO A 71 -7.53 6.36 15.05
C PRO A 71 -7.00 6.99 13.77
N TRP A 72 -6.68 6.17 12.75
CA TRP A 72 -6.08 6.59 11.48
C TRP A 72 -7.04 6.46 10.30
N GLU A 73 -8.25 5.96 10.51
CA GLU A 73 -9.21 5.72 9.44
C GLU A 73 -9.89 7.01 9.00
N ALA A 74 -10.00 7.18 7.68
CA ALA A 74 -10.81 8.24 7.10
C ALA A 74 -12.28 8.04 7.49
N THR A 75 -12.90 9.14 7.89
CA THR A 75 -14.30 9.19 8.30
C THR A 75 -15.00 10.27 7.50
N LEU A 76 -16.30 10.13 7.31
CA LEU A 76 -17.08 11.18 6.67
C LEU A 76 -17.37 12.30 7.67
N PRO A 77 -17.26 13.58 7.29
CA PRO A 77 -17.69 14.70 8.11
C PRO A 77 -19.18 14.60 8.48
N PRO A 78 -19.59 15.16 9.62
CA PRO A 78 -21.00 15.40 9.91
C PRO A 78 -21.66 16.14 8.74
N ASP A 79 -22.92 15.82 8.45
CA ASP A 79 -23.74 16.47 7.43
C ASP A 79 -23.30 16.30 5.96
N THR A 80 -22.38 15.37 5.67
CA THR A 80 -22.10 15.02 4.28
C THR A 80 -23.30 14.36 3.60
N LEU A 81 -23.49 14.63 2.30
CA LEU A 81 -24.43 13.91 1.45
C LEU A 81 -23.90 12.53 1.04
N GLU A 82 -22.62 12.27 1.26
CA GLU A 82 -21.99 11.00 0.93
C GLU A 82 -22.37 9.91 1.94
N HIS A 83 -22.53 8.69 1.44
CA HIS A 83 -22.76 7.51 2.27
C HIS A 83 -21.56 6.59 2.21
N ILE A 84 -21.22 5.99 3.36
CA ILE A 84 -20.22 4.93 3.41
C ILE A 84 -20.69 3.80 2.47
N PRO A 85 -19.88 3.41 1.48
CA PRO A 85 -20.29 2.39 0.52
C PRO A 85 -20.53 1.06 1.22
N THR A 86 -21.55 0.33 0.78
CA THR A 86 -21.68 -1.08 1.12
C THR A 86 -20.43 -1.83 0.64
N PHE A 87 -20.12 -2.96 1.30
CA PHE A 87 -18.98 -3.78 0.91
C PHE A 87 -19.02 -4.19 -0.58
N SER A 88 -20.21 -4.46 -1.13
CA SER A 88 -20.37 -4.79 -2.54
C SER A 88 -20.06 -3.61 -3.48
N GLN A 89 -20.42 -2.38 -3.08
CA GLN A 89 -20.09 -1.16 -3.83
C GLN A 89 -18.59 -0.88 -3.79
N TYR A 90 -17.97 -1.06 -2.62
CA TYR A 90 -16.51 -0.99 -2.46
C TYR A 90 -15.80 -1.97 -3.40
N MET A 91 -16.16 -3.26 -3.39
CA MET A 91 -15.53 -4.25 -4.27
C MET A 91 -15.68 -3.89 -5.75
N ARG A 92 -16.90 -3.50 -6.19
CA ARG A 92 -17.12 -3.08 -7.58
C ARG A 92 -16.32 -1.84 -7.95
N ARG A 93 -16.07 -0.94 -7.01
CA ARG A 93 -15.21 0.23 -7.20
C ARG A 93 -13.74 -0.21 -7.34
N ALA A 94 -13.23 -1.00 -6.42
CA ALA A 94 -11.86 -1.49 -6.44
C ALA A 94 -11.52 -2.23 -7.75
N GLU A 95 -12.37 -3.18 -8.18
CA GLU A 95 -12.16 -3.92 -9.43
C GLU A 95 -12.25 -3.02 -10.67
N ARG A 96 -13.07 -1.95 -10.61
CA ARG A 96 -13.13 -0.96 -11.68
C ARG A 96 -11.85 -0.14 -11.72
N ASP A 97 -11.39 0.36 -10.58
CA ASP A 97 -10.19 1.19 -10.50
C ASP A 97 -8.95 0.40 -10.96
N HIS A 98 -8.87 -0.90 -10.62
CA HIS A 98 -7.85 -1.83 -11.14
C HIS A 98 -7.91 -1.99 -12.66
N ARG A 99 -9.12 -2.07 -13.23
CA ARG A 99 -9.29 -2.24 -14.68
C ARG A 99 -8.98 -0.95 -15.44
N GLU A 100 -9.34 0.20 -14.88
CA GLU A 100 -9.25 1.51 -15.52
C GLU A 100 -7.91 2.21 -15.28
N GLY A 101 -7.05 1.67 -14.41
CA GLY A 101 -5.75 2.30 -14.16
C GLY A 101 -5.82 3.46 -13.17
N THR A 102 -6.94 3.64 -12.46
CA THR A 102 -7.19 4.80 -11.59
C THR A 102 -6.94 4.51 -10.11
N GLY A 103 -6.71 3.25 -9.77
CA GLY A 103 -6.27 2.82 -8.46
C GLY A 103 -5.78 1.38 -8.45
N LEU A 104 -4.96 1.05 -7.44
CA LEU A 104 -4.35 -0.26 -7.25
C LEU A 104 -4.30 -0.60 -5.77
N ILE A 105 -4.88 -1.74 -5.40
CA ILE A 105 -4.98 -2.21 -4.02
C ILE A 105 -4.15 -3.48 -3.91
N PHE A 106 -3.05 -3.39 -3.18
CA PHE A 106 -2.19 -4.51 -2.82
C PHE A 106 -2.57 -5.06 -1.45
N GLY A 107 -2.72 -6.38 -1.36
CA GLY A 107 -2.81 -7.10 -0.11
C GLY A 107 -1.42 -7.58 0.28
N VAL A 108 -1.06 -7.40 1.55
CA VAL A 108 0.21 -7.84 2.11
C VAL A 108 -0.02 -9.14 2.86
N GLN A 109 0.68 -10.19 2.47
CA GLN A 109 0.59 -11.50 3.10
C GLN A 109 1.94 -11.93 3.65
N ILE A 110 1.93 -12.47 4.86
CA ILE A 110 3.05 -13.26 5.41
C ILE A 110 2.57 -14.69 5.55
N ASP A 111 3.27 -15.63 4.90
CA ASP A 111 2.96 -17.06 4.91
C ASP A 111 1.48 -17.33 4.52
N GLY A 112 0.99 -16.58 3.52
CA GLY A 112 -0.38 -16.66 2.99
C GLY A 112 -1.46 -15.97 3.83
N ARG A 113 -1.12 -15.37 4.98
CA ARG A 113 -2.07 -14.65 5.85
C ARG A 113 -1.99 -13.15 5.61
N PHE A 114 -3.14 -12.50 5.41
CA PHE A 114 -3.18 -11.04 5.27
C PHE A 114 -2.75 -10.35 6.57
N VAL A 115 -1.84 -9.38 6.43
CA VAL A 115 -1.27 -8.58 7.54
C VAL A 115 -1.29 -7.08 7.25
N GLY A 116 -1.79 -6.66 6.08
CA GLY A 116 -1.85 -5.26 5.71
C GLY A 116 -2.38 -5.04 4.30
N GLN A 117 -2.53 -3.77 3.95
CA GLN A 117 -2.94 -3.30 2.63
C GLN A 117 -2.15 -2.05 2.26
N PHE A 118 -1.76 -1.94 0.99
CA PHE A 118 -1.20 -0.74 0.40
C PHE A 118 -2.07 -0.35 -0.80
N THR A 119 -2.41 0.91 -0.94
CA THR A 119 -3.32 1.38 -1.97
C THR A 119 -2.75 2.61 -2.65
N VAL A 120 -2.50 2.51 -3.94
CA VAL A 120 -2.23 3.67 -4.80
C VAL A 120 -3.59 4.11 -5.35
N SER A 121 -4.09 5.23 -4.85
CA SER A 121 -5.38 5.83 -5.19
C SER A 121 -5.19 7.11 -6.00
N ASN A 122 -6.29 7.65 -6.53
CA ASN A 122 -6.31 8.92 -7.26
C ASN A 122 -5.25 8.97 -8.37
N VAL A 123 -5.09 7.85 -9.10
CA VAL A 123 -4.09 7.77 -10.15
C VAL A 123 -4.57 8.57 -11.35
N HIS A 124 -3.79 9.58 -11.70
CA HIS A 124 -3.95 10.39 -12.88
C HIS A 124 -2.76 10.15 -13.81
N TRP A 125 -3.03 9.70 -15.02
CA TRP A 125 -2.01 9.61 -16.08
C TRP A 125 -1.87 10.94 -16.82
N GLY A 126 -1.07 10.97 -17.88
CA GLY A 126 -0.87 12.16 -18.71
C GLY A 126 -0.02 13.20 -17.99
N ALA A 127 -0.36 14.49 -18.14
CA ALA A 127 0.49 15.59 -17.68
C ALA A 127 0.75 15.61 -16.17
N MET A 128 -0.17 15.08 -15.36
CA MET A 128 0.02 15.00 -13.91
C MET A 128 0.83 13.76 -13.50
N SER A 129 0.63 12.63 -14.20
CA SER A 129 1.28 11.32 -13.95
C SER A 129 1.56 11.06 -12.47
N SER A 130 0.50 11.07 -11.65
CA SER A 130 0.61 11.01 -10.20
C SER A 130 -0.39 10.08 -9.54
N GLY A 131 -0.13 9.72 -8.28
CA GLY A 131 -1.05 8.98 -7.42
C GLY A 131 -0.78 9.23 -5.94
N MET A 132 -1.64 8.69 -5.08
CA MET A 132 -1.53 8.82 -3.63
C MET A 132 -1.47 7.45 -2.97
N LEU A 133 -0.42 7.20 -2.20
CA LEU A 133 -0.22 5.97 -1.46
C LEU A 133 -0.78 6.09 -0.03
N GLY A 134 -1.78 5.26 0.28
CA GLY A 134 -2.27 5.01 1.63
C GLY A 134 -2.03 3.55 2.04
N TYR A 135 -1.87 3.28 3.33
CA TYR A 135 -1.59 1.93 3.81
C TYR A 135 -1.99 1.71 5.26
N TRP A 136 -2.15 0.43 5.61
CA TRP A 136 -2.25 -0.02 6.99
C TRP A 136 -1.60 -1.40 7.14
N ILE A 137 -1.11 -1.67 8.34
CA ILE A 137 -0.53 -2.96 8.76
C ILE A 137 -1.09 -3.30 10.14
N VAL A 138 -1.35 -4.58 10.37
CA VAL A 138 -1.83 -5.06 11.66
C VAL A 138 -0.82 -4.80 12.79
N SER A 139 -1.34 -4.55 13.98
CA SER A 139 -0.60 -4.27 15.22
C SER A 139 0.55 -5.26 15.47
N ASP A 140 0.29 -6.55 15.25
CA ASP A 140 1.27 -7.64 15.41
C ASP A 140 2.55 -7.48 14.57
N TRP A 141 2.46 -6.81 13.42
CA TRP A 141 3.58 -6.56 12.49
C TRP A 141 4.07 -5.11 12.50
N ALA A 142 3.43 -4.22 13.26
CA ALA A 142 3.84 -2.84 13.40
C ALA A 142 5.24 -2.71 14.04
N GLY A 143 6.04 -1.74 13.59
CA GLY A 143 7.37 -1.49 14.15
C GLY A 143 8.45 -2.54 13.80
N ARG A 144 8.15 -3.49 12.91
CA ARG A 144 9.08 -4.56 12.49
C ARG A 144 9.75 -4.32 11.13
N GLY A 145 9.53 -3.14 10.53
CA GLY A 145 10.06 -2.78 9.21
C GLY A 145 9.14 -3.15 8.03
N LEU A 146 8.03 -3.86 8.28
CA LEU A 146 7.13 -4.34 7.22
C LEU A 146 6.55 -3.18 6.39
N GLY A 147 6.13 -2.11 7.06
CA GLY A 147 5.62 -0.91 6.38
C GLY A 147 6.63 -0.33 5.41
N SER A 148 7.86 -0.11 5.88
CA SER A 148 8.93 0.47 5.07
C SER A 148 9.30 -0.43 3.89
N LEU A 149 9.39 -1.73 4.11
CA LEU A 149 9.73 -2.67 3.03
C LEU A 149 8.65 -2.70 1.95
N VAL A 150 7.37 -2.80 2.34
CA VAL A 150 6.27 -2.85 1.37
C VAL A 150 6.08 -1.51 0.67
N ALA A 151 6.21 -0.38 1.38
CA ALA A 151 6.18 0.95 0.76
C ALA A 151 7.29 1.09 -0.30
N ALA A 152 8.53 0.72 0.04
CA ALA A 152 9.64 0.77 -0.91
C ALA A 152 9.38 -0.10 -2.14
N LEU A 153 8.94 -1.36 -1.94
CA LEU A 153 8.59 -2.29 -3.01
C LEU A 153 7.50 -1.74 -3.94
N VAL A 154 6.42 -1.17 -3.37
CA VAL A 154 5.30 -0.61 -4.15
C VAL A 154 5.72 0.65 -4.90
N LEU A 155 6.53 1.52 -4.28
CA LEU A 155 7.01 2.75 -4.90
C LEU A 155 8.02 2.46 -6.02
N ASP A 156 8.95 1.51 -5.82
CA ASP A 156 9.89 1.06 -6.84
C ASP A 156 9.14 0.49 -8.06
N LEU A 157 8.10 -0.31 -7.82
CA LEU A 157 7.23 -0.80 -8.89
C LEU A 157 6.49 0.35 -9.59
N VAL A 158 5.77 1.19 -8.85
CA VAL A 158 4.80 2.14 -9.44
C VAL A 158 5.50 3.32 -10.11
N VAL A 159 6.54 3.87 -9.48
CA VAL A 159 7.30 5.00 -10.03
C VAL A 159 8.35 4.51 -11.03
N GLY A 160 9.10 3.46 -10.68
CA GLY A 160 10.15 2.92 -11.53
C GLY A 160 9.61 2.11 -12.71
N GLU A 161 9.06 0.92 -12.44
CA GLU A 161 8.73 -0.04 -13.50
C GLU A 161 7.44 0.29 -14.27
N LEU A 162 6.43 0.83 -13.58
CA LEU A 162 5.13 1.16 -14.17
C LEU A 162 5.10 2.57 -14.76
N GLY A 163 6.06 3.43 -14.42
CA GLY A 163 6.29 4.73 -15.05
C GLY A 163 5.35 5.85 -14.60
N LEU A 164 4.75 5.75 -13.41
CA LEU A 164 4.07 6.89 -12.82
C LEU A 164 5.14 7.90 -12.38
N HIS A 165 4.99 9.17 -12.71
CA HIS A 165 6.04 10.15 -12.41
C HIS A 165 6.12 10.45 -10.91
N ARG A 166 4.99 10.53 -10.19
CA ARG A 166 4.97 10.97 -8.79
C ARG A 166 3.99 10.17 -7.92
N VAL A 167 4.39 9.85 -6.69
CA VAL A 167 3.47 9.29 -5.66
C VAL A 167 3.57 10.09 -4.38
N GLU A 168 2.42 10.53 -3.87
CA GLU A 168 2.29 11.26 -2.60
C GLU A 168 1.90 10.34 -1.44
N VAL A 169 2.38 10.67 -0.24
CA VAL A 169 1.97 10.07 1.03
C VAL A 169 1.65 11.22 1.99
N CYS A 170 0.42 11.29 2.49
CA CYS A 170 0.03 12.27 3.50
C CYS A 170 -0.11 11.58 4.86
N VAL A 171 0.58 12.09 5.87
CA VAL A 171 0.69 11.46 7.18
C VAL A 171 0.28 12.44 8.27
N ARG A 172 -0.62 12.03 9.17
CA ARG A 172 -0.94 12.81 10.37
C ARG A 172 0.32 13.09 11.21
N PRO A 173 0.54 14.31 11.71
CA PRO A 173 1.69 14.63 12.56
C PRO A 173 1.85 13.71 13.77
N GLU A 174 0.76 13.18 14.33
CA GLU A 174 0.80 12.29 15.50
C GLU A 174 1.25 10.85 15.16
N ASN A 175 1.32 10.50 13.86
CA ASN A 175 1.69 9.15 13.42
C ASN A 175 3.20 9.00 13.20
N GLU A 176 3.95 8.98 14.30
CA GLU A 176 5.42 8.87 14.29
C GLU A 176 5.95 7.64 13.54
N ARG A 177 5.19 6.54 13.50
CA ARG A 177 5.59 5.32 12.77
C ARG A 177 5.57 5.56 11.26
N SER A 178 4.53 6.21 10.76
CA SER A 178 4.40 6.53 9.34
C SER A 178 5.33 7.67 8.93
N LEU A 179 5.53 8.67 9.78
CA LEU A 179 6.55 9.71 9.57
C LEU A 179 7.97 9.11 9.50
N GLY A 180 8.31 8.22 10.43
CA GLY A 180 9.58 7.50 10.44
C GLY A 180 9.78 6.62 9.21
N LEU A 181 8.70 6.05 8.67
CA LEU A 181 8.74 5.33 7.39
C LEU A 181 9.08 6.28 6.24
N CYS A 182 8.34 7.38 6.06
CA CYS A 182 8.57 8.33 4.97
C CYS A 182 9.99 8.89 5.01
N ARG A 183 10.44 9.37 6.18
CA ARG A 183 11.80 9.90 6.37
C ARG A 183 12.86 8.81 6.19
N GLY A 184 12.60 7.61 6.70
CA GLY A 184 13.52 6.47 6.62
C GLY A 184 13.72 5.95 5.19
N LEU A 185 12.73 6.13 4.31
CA LEU A 185 12.86 5.85 2.86
C LEU A 185 13.46 7.03 2.08
N GLY A 186 13.58 8.21 2.70
CA GLY A 186 14.07 9.41 2.04
C GLY A 186 13.05 10.04 1.10
N LEU A 187 11.75 9.88 1.37
CA LEU A 187 10.72 10.63 0.65
C LEU A 187 10.91 12.13 0.90
N VAL A 188 10.63 12.94 -0.12
CA VAL A 188 10.75 14.40 -0.03
C VAL A 188 9.58 14.94 0.79
N GLU A 189 9.87 15.65 1.88
CA GLU A 189 8.86 16.35 2.67
C GLU A 189 8.47 17.65 1.96
N GLU A 190 7.21 17.75 1.55
CA GLU A 190 6.68 18.93 0.84
C GLU A 190 6.13 19.99 1.81
N GLY A 191 5.57 19.55 2.94
CA GLY A 191 5.15 20.43 4.03
C GLY A 191 3.84 20.03 4.71
N LEU A 192 3.42 20.83 5.69
CA LEU A 192 2.17 20.65 6.43
C LEU A 192 0.98 21.17 5.62
N ARG A 193 -0.05 20.33 5.48
CA ARG A 193 -1.36 20.65 4.90
C ARG A 193 -2.39 20.73 6.05
N PRO A 194 -2.79 21.93 6.49
CA PRO A 194 -3.74 22.09 7.59
C PRO A 194 -5.14 21.60 7.21
N ARG A 195 -5.80 20.86 8.11
CA ARG A 195 -7.18 20.34 7.97
C ARG A 195 -7.42 19.63 6.63
N PHE A 196 -6.43 18.84 6.21
CA PHE A 196 -6.37 18.24 4.88
C PHE A 196 -7.40 17.14 4.67
N MET A 197 -7.65 16.29 5.67
CA MET A 197 -8.56 15.14 5.55
C MET A 197 -9.34 14.91 6.84
N HIS A 198 -10.58 14.47 6.71
CA HIS A 198 -11.42 14.11 7.85
C HIS A 198 -11.08 12.69 8.34
N ILE A 199 -10.40 12.60 9.48
CA ILE A 199 -9.88 11.36 10.07
C ILE A 199 -10.43 11.25 11.49
N ALA A 200 -10.91 10.07 11.88
CA ALA A 200 -11.37 9.79 13.24
C ALA A 200 -12.34 10.84 13.85
N GLY A 201 -13.20 11.44 13.01
CA GLY A 201 -14.22 12.40 13.47
C GLY A 201 -13.82 13.88 13.42
N GLU A 202 -12.62 14.22 12.93
CA GLU A 202 -12.15 15.61 12.86
C GLU A 202 -11.40 15.91 11.56
N TRP A 203 -11.37 17.18 11.15
CA TRP A 203 -10.47 17.64 10.09
C TRP A 203 -9.04 17.70 10.61
N ALA A 204 -8.21 16.76 10.17
CA ALA A 204 -6.86 16.57 10.67
C ALA A 204 -5.80 17.14 9.72
N ASP A 205 -4.76 17.73 10.31
CA ASP A 205 -3.56 18.17 9.61
C ASP A 205 -2.76 16.96 9.11
N HIS A 206 -2.05 17.13 7.98
CA HIS A 206 -1.18 16.09 7.43
C HIS A 206 0.13 16.69 6.93
N VAL A 207 1.26 16.04 7.23
CA VAL A 207 2.54 16.29 6.55
C VAL A 207 2.53 15.53 5.23
N ALA A 208 2.72 16.24 4.13
CA ALA A 208 2.79 15.67 2.80
C ALA A 208 4.23 15.30 2.45
N PHE A 209 4.40 14.08 1.96
CA PHE A 209 5.62 13.56 1.39
C PHE A 209 5.38 13.12 -0.05
N PHE A 210 6.43 13.06 -0.85
CA PHE A 210 6.37 12.42 -2.16
C PHE A 210 7.68 11.72 -2.54
N ILE A 211 7.58 10.87 -3.55
CA ILE A 211 8.71 10.46 -4.38
C ILE A 211 8.30 10.64 -5.83
N ASP A 212 9.22 11.12 -6.66
CA ASP A 212 9.06 11.20 -8.11
C ASP A 212 10.18 10.45 -8.84
N ALA A 213 10.05 10.34 -10.16
CA ALA A 213 10.98 9.60 -11.01
C ALA A 213 12.42 10.14 -10.90
N GLU A 214 12.58 11.43 -10.65
CA GLU A 214 13.85 12.14 -10.51
C GLU A 214 14.49 11.92 -9.14
N SER A 215 13.67 11.82 -8.10
CA SER A 215 14.12 11.57 -6.72
C SER A 215 14.30 10.08 -6.43
N LEU A 216 13.75 9.19 -7.26
CA LEU A 216 13.91 7.75 -7.13
C LEU A 216 15.39 7.38 -7.36
N PRO A 217 16.07 6.77 -6.37
CA PRO A 217 17.48 6.43 -6.50
C PRO A 217 17.69 5.34 -7.55
N GLU A 218 18.88 5.34 -8.16
CA GLU A 218 19.32 4.23 -9.00
C GLU A 218 19.28 2.91 -8.20
N GLY A 219 18.65 1.89 -8.77
CA GLY A 219 18.40 0.60 -8.12
C GLY A 219 17.21 0.57 -7.15
N GLY A 220 16.50 1.68 -6.97
CA GLY A 220 15.27 1.75 -6.16
C GLY A 220 15.49 1.96 -4.65
N LEU A 221 14.40 2.28 -3.96
CA LEU A 221 14.33 2.53 -2.53
C LEU A 221 14.75 1.30 -1.72
N VAL A 222 14.41 0.09 -2.17
CA VAL A 222 14.83 -1.14 -1.49
C VAL A 222 16.36 -1.27 -1.47
N GLN A 223 17.01 -1.14 -2.63
CA GLN A 223 18.46 -1.19 -2.73
C GLN A 223 19.11 -0.06 -1.91
N ARG A 224 18.59 1.17 -1.99
CA ARG A 224 19.09 2.30 -1.20
C ARG A 224 19.04 2.05 0.30
N ARG A 225 17.93 1.49 0.79
CA ARG A 225 17.68 1.38 2.24
C ARG A 225 18.33 0.16 2.90
N TRP A 226 18.47 -0.94 2.16
CA TRP A 226 19.00 -2.22 2.67
C TRP A 226 20.31 -2.68 1.98
N GLY A 227 20.80 -1.93 0.99
CA GLY A 227 22.03 -2.24 0.25
C GLY A 227 21.93 -3.48 -0.65
N ARG A 228 20.72 -4.00 -0.89
CA ARG A 228 20.47 -5.24 -1.64
C ARG A 228 19.05 -5.26 -2.21
N SER A 229 18.83 -5.98 -3.30
CA SER A 229 17.49 -6.24 -3.83
C SER A 229 16.70 -7.16 -2.90
N ALA A 230 15.42 -6.86 -2.68
CA ALA A 230 14.51 -7.77 -1.98
C ALA A 230 13.92 -8.84 -2.91
N ILE A 231 13.79 -8.52 -4.20
CA ILE A 231 13.27 -9.41 -5.23
C ILE A 231 14.47 -10.11 -5.89
N GLY A 232 14.47 -11.43 -5.89
CA GLY A 232 15.48 -12.29 -6.51
C GLY A 232 14.84 -13.28 -7.44
#